data_AF-A0A0S7WV38-F1
#
_entry.id   AF-A0A0S7WV38-F1
#
_cell.length_a   1.000
_cell.length_b   1.000
_cell.length_c   1.000
_cell.angle_alpha   90.00
_cell.angle_beta   90.00
_cell.angle_gamma   90.00
#
_symmetry.space_group_name_H-M   'P 1'
#
loop_
_entity.id
_entity.type
_entity.pdbx_description
1 polymer ?
#
loop_
_entity_poly.entity_id
_entity_poly.type
_entity_poly.pdbx_seq_one_letter_code
_entity_poly.pdbx_strand_id
1 'polypeptide(L)'
;MAMTTIGIWVAAILTLAIYSFLYRDNPIYKLAEHILVGVSLGYFVGLYWHTTLIPKLWVPLVEGGNVLVLVPLAMGLLMLTRFSLRWSWLSRVPMAFVIGAGAGVSIPTAVDARVYRQIEATMIPLTSLSSVILVVGVAATLVYFLFSVRHEGALGKVATLGTWFLMVGFGATFGYTVMARISLLIGRMQFLLGDWLHLLAD
;
A
#
# COMPACT_ATOMS: atom_id res chain seq x y z
N MET A 1 -21.99 1.99 26.58
CA MET A 1 -22.94 2.94 25.97
C MET A 1 -22.42 4.37 25.92
N ALA A 2 -21.95 5.00 27.01
CA ALA A 2 -21.40 6.37 26.93
C ALA A 2 -20.07 6.47 26.14
N MET A 3 -19.17 5.49 26.28
CA MET A 3 -17.86 5.50 25.61
C MET A 3 -17.97 5.34 24.08
N THR A 4 -19.00 4.63 23.61
CA THR A 4 -19.30 4.49 22.19
C THR A 4 -19.85 5.79 21.61
N THR A 5 -20.71 6.51 22.35
CA THR A 5 -21.26 7.80 21.92
C THR A 5 -20.16 8.85 21.79
N ILE A 6 -19.30 9.02 22.81
CA ILE A 6 -18.19 9.99 22.74
C ILE A 6 -17.25 9.68 21.59
N GLY A 7 -16.93 8.39 21.36
CA GLY A 7 -16.11 7.96 20.23
C GLY A 7 -16.71 8.31 18.87
N ILE A 8 -18.02 8.13 18.69
CA ILE A 8 -18.75 8.49 17.46
C ILE A 8 -18.69 10.00 17.22
N TRP A 9 -18.91 10.83 18.25
CA TRP A 9 -18.80 12.29 18.14
C TRP A 9 -17.41 12.75 17.75
N VAL A 10 -16.37 12.20 18.37
CA VAL A 10 -14.97 12.51 18.03
C VAL A 10 -14.67 12.10 16.59
N ALA A 11 -15.08 10.90 16.18
CA ALA A 11 -14.87 10.41 14.83
C ALA A 11 -15.63 11.23 13.77
N ALA A 12 -16.85 11.71 14.07
CA ALA A 12 -17.62 12.58 13.20
C ALA A 12 -16.95 13.94 13.01
N ILE A 13 -16.52 14.58 14.11
CA ILE A 13 -15.81 15.87 14.06
C ILE A 13 -14.51 15.74 13.27
N LEU A 14 -13.74 14.67 13.49
CA LEU A 14 -12.50 14.43 12.72
C LEU A 14 -12.79 14.18 11.24
N THR A 15 -13.87 13.46 10.92
CA THR A 15 -14.28 13.23 9.52
C THR A 15 -14.66 14.56 8.83
N LEU A 16 -15.42 15.42 9.50
CA LEU A 16 -15.76 16.75 9.00
C LEU A 16 -14.52 17.66 8.88
N ALA A 17 -13.59 17.57 9.83
CA ALA A 17 -12.32 18.29 9.78
C ALA A 17 -11.49 17.90 8.55
N ILE A 18 -11.49 16.61 8.17
CA ILE A 18 -10.83 16.14 6.94
C ILE A 18 -11.56 16.66 5.70
N TYR A 19 -12.90 16.65 5.68
CA TYR A 19 -13.67 17.21 4.56
C TYR A 19 -13.50 18.72 4.38
N SER A 20 -13.10 19.45 5.42
CA SER A 20 -12.79 20.89 5.31
C SER A 20 -11.72 21.20 4.25
N PHE A 21 -10.82 20.25 3.98
CA PHE A 21 -9.83 20.35 2.91
C PHE A 21 -10.44 20.60 1.52
N LEU A 22 -11.65 20.07 1.26
CA LEU A 22 -12.33 20.24 -0.03
C LEU A 22 -12.63 21.72 -0.34
N TYR A 23 -12.79 22.55 0.69
CA TYR A 23 -13.05 23.98 0.54
C TYR A 23 -11.75 24.79 0.42
N ARG A 24 -10.78 24.55 1.32
CA ARG A 24 -9.44 25.17 1.33
C ARG A 24 -8.54 24.48 2.37
N ASP A 25 -7.22 24.64 2.24
CA ASP A 25 -6.26 24.32 3.32
C ASP A 25 -6.53 25.15 4.58
N ASN A 26 -7.27 24.57 5.52
CA ASN A 26 -7.67 25.20 6.78
C ASN A 26 -6.84 24.69 7.97
N PRO A 27 -6.66 25.49 9.04
CA PRO A 27 -5.94 25.05 10.23
C PRO A 27 -6.60 23.84 10.92
N ILE A 28 -7.93 23.70 10.81
CA ILE A 28 -8.71 22.58 11.35
C ILE A 28 -8.32 21.26 10.65
N TYR A 29 -8.20 21.28 9.32
CA TYR A 29 -7.74 20.13 8.55
C TYR A 29 -6.32 19.73 8.97
N LYS A 30 -5.41 20.70 9.04
CA LYS A 30 -4.02 20.44 9.46
C LYS A 30 -3.95 19.83 10.86
N LEU A 31 -4.75 20.30 11.81
CA LEU A 31 -4.80 19.71 13.14
C LEU A 31 -5.26 18.24 13.10
N ALA A 32 -6.31 17.94 12.33
CA ALA A 32 -6.78 16.56 12.15
C ALA A 32 -5.71 15.67 11.49
N GLU A 33 -4.98 16.19 10.51
CA GLU A 33 -3.86 15.49 9.87
C GLU A 33 -2.74 15.16 10.86
N HIS A 34 -2.32 16.12 11.69
CA HIS A 34 -1.27 15.89 12.71
C HIS A 34 -1.72 14.88 13.76
N ILE A 35 -2.99 14.91 14.18
CA ILE A 35 -3.56 13.90 15.08
C ILE A 35 -3.52 12.53 14.41
N LEU A 36 -3.99 12.42 13.16
CA LEU A 36 -4.02 11.15 12.42
C LEU A 36 -2.62 10.54 12.28
N VAL A 37 -1.66 11.34 11.83
CA VAL A 37 -0.26 10.89 11.65
C VAL A 37 0.37 10.56 13.01
N GLY A 38 0.11 11.37 14.04
CA GLY A 38 0.62 11.15 15.40
C GLY A 38 0.10 9.86 16.03
N VAL A 39 -1.22 9.61 15.94
CA VAL A 39 -1.83 8.36 16.43
C VAL A 39 -1.31 7.15 15.64
N SER A 40 -1.16 7.28 14.32
CA SER A 40 -0.60 6.21 13.48
C SER A 40 0.83 5.86 13.90
N LEU A 41 1.70 6.87 14.08
CA LEU A 41 3.07 6.68 14.56
C LEU A 41 3.10 6.09 15.98
N GLY A 42 2.24 6.56 16.88
CA GLY A 42 2.13 6.03 18.25
C GLY A 42 1.73 4.55 18.27
N TYR A 43 0.75 4.17 17.44
CA TYR A 43 0.36 2.77 17.27
C TYR A 43 1.54 1.93 16.77
N PHE A 44 2.27 2.40 15.75
CA PHE A 44 3.44 1.68 15.25
C PHE A 44 4.55 1.56 16.30
N VAL A 45 4.80 2.59 17.11
CA VAL A 45 5.78 2.53 18.21
C VAL A 45 5.39 1.46 19.21
N GLY A 46 4.13 1.41 19.66
CA GLY A 46 3.64 0.38 20.57
C GLY A 46 3.70 -1.02 19.95
N LEU A 47 3.32 -1.14 18.67
CA LEU A 47 3.41 -2.40 17.93
C LEU A 47 4.85 -2.89 17.83
N TYR A 48 5.79 -2.03 17.45
CA TYR A 48 7.21 -2.40 17.36
C TYR A 48 7.84 -2.69 18.72
N TRP A 49 7.38 -2.01 19.79
CA TRP A 49 7.80 -2.30 21.16
C TRP A 49 7.57 -3.77 21.51
N HIS A 50 6.35 -4.27 21.27
CA HIS A 50 5.97 -5.64 21.61
C HIS A 50 6.39 -6.69 20.59
N THR A 51 6.44 -6.36 19.30
CA THR A 51 6.70 -7.34 18.23
C THR A 51 8.17 -7.44 17.81
N THR A 52 8.96 -6.40 18.07
CA THR A 52 10.33 -6.29 17.55
C THR A 52 11.32 -5.99 18.66
N LEU A 53 11.12 -4.90 19.41
CA LEU A 53 12.08 -4.43 20.42
C LEU A 53 12.23 -5.45 21.57
N ILE A 54 11.14 -5.86 22.21
CA ILE A 54 11.25 -6.86 23.29
C ILE A 54 11.73 -8.23 22.78
N PRO A 55 11.06 -8.88 21.81
CA PRO A 55 11.37 -10.27 21.48
C PRO A 55 12.65 -10.43 20.64
N LYS A 56 13.04 -9.43 19.82
CA LYS A 56 14.22 -9.54 18.94
C LYS A 56 15.45 -8.80 19.45
N LEU A 57 15.29 -7.87 20.39
CA LEU A 57 16.40 -7.12 20.98
C LEU A 57 16.59 -7.48 22.46
N TRP A 58 15.57 -7.29 23.30
CA TRP A 58 15.71 -7.37 24.76
C TRP A 58 15.89 -8.79 25.29
N VAL A 59 14.97 -9.70 24.94
CA VAL A 59 15.01 -11.12 25.37
C VAL A 59 16.32 -11.81 24.95
N PRO A 60 16.75 -11.79 23.68
CA PRO A 60 17.98 -12.49 23.27
C PRO A 60 19.27 -11.83 23.80
N LEU A 61 19.23 -10.54 24.16
CA LEU A 61 20.38 -9.84 24.75
C LEU A 61 20.51 -10.11 26.26
N VAL A 62 19.40 -10.11 27.00
CA VAL A 62 19.39 -10.23 28.47
C VAL A 62 19.30 -11.68 28.93
N GLU A 63 18.46 -12.49 28.28
CA GLU A 63 18.24 -13.90 28.67
C GLU A 63 19.09 -14.87 27.84
N GLY A 64 19.35 -14.54 26.57
CA GLY A 64 20.05 -15.42 25.62
C GLY A 64 21.57 -15.21 25.50
N GLY A 65 22.12 -14.12 26.07
CA GLY A 65 23.55 -13.79 25.97
C GLY A 65 24.08 -13.62 24.53
N ASN A 66 23.20 -13.44 23.55
CA ASN A 66 23.59 -13.44 22.14
C ASN A 66 24.14 -12.06 21.72
N VAL A 67 25.47 -11.98 21.69
CA VAL A 67 26.25 -10.78 21.33
C VAL A 67 25.94 -10.29 19.90
N LEU A 68 25.44 -11.16 19.00
CA LEU A 68 25.11 -10.78 17.63
C LEU A 68 23.99 -9.72 17.55
N VAL A 69 23.13 -9.63 18.57
CA VAL A 69 22.05 -8.64 18.68
C VAL A 69 22.59 -7.21 18.93
N LEU A 70 23.85 -7.08 19.35
CA LEU A 70 24.50 -5.78 19.48
C LEU A 70 24.69 -5.09 18.13
N VAL A 71 24.79 -5.82 17.02
CA VAL A 71 24.93 -5.23 15.68
C VAL A 71 23.65 -4.49 15.28
N PRO A 72 22.45 -5.11 15.30
CA PRO A 72 21.18 -4.39 15.13
C PRO A 72 20.97 -3.26 16.14
N LEU A 73 21.37 -3.44 17.40
CA LEU A 73 21.26 -2.41 18.44
C LEU A 73 22.12 -1.19 18.11
N ALA A 74 23.38 -1.41 17.72
CA ALA A 74 24.28 -0.35 17.27
C ALA A 74 23.71 0.36 16.04
N MET A 75 23.20 -0.38 15.05
CA MET A 75 22.56 0.21 13.87
C MET A 75 21.31 1.03 14.22
N GLY A 76 20.51 0.58 15.18
CA GLY A 76 19.36 1.31 15.70
C GLY A 76 19.75 2.59 16.43
N LEU A 77 20.80 2.55 17.27
CA LEU A 77 21.35 3.75 17.91
C LEU A 77 21.94 4.72 16.89
N LEU A 78 22.61 4.22 15.86
CA LEU A 78 23.10 5.03 14.74
C LEU A 78 21.96 5.73 14.00
N MET A 79 20.76 5.15 13.93
CA MET A 79 19.60 5.85 13.34
C MET A 79 19.14 7.06 14.17
N LEU A 80 19.32 7.06 15.49
CA LEU A 80 18.97 8.21 16.35
C LEU A 80 19.84 9.44 16.06
N THR A 81 21.03 9.25 15.49
CA THR A 81 21.90 10.37 15.06
C THR A 81 21.26 11.25 13.98
N ARG A 82 20.17 10.77 13.33
CA ARG A 82 19.38 11.52 12.35
C ARG A 82 18.76 12.80 12.92
N PHE A 83 18.47 12.85 14.23
CA PHE A 83 17.92 14.06 14.87
C PHE A 83 18.96 15.21 14.99
N SER A 84 20.26 14.91 14.81
CA SER A 84 21.32 15.92 14.79
C SER A 84 21.83 16.15 13.37
N LEU A 85 21.79 17.40 12.89
CA LEU A 85 22.30 17.74 11.55
C LEU A 85 23.79 17.40 11.38
N ARG A 86 24.60 17.48 12.45
CA ARG A 86 26.05 17.27 12.44
C ARG A 86 26.47 15.80 12.31
N TRP A 87 25.69 14.87 12.88
CA TRP A 87 25.98 13.43 12.89
C TRP A 87 25.08 12.61 11.94
N SER A 88 24.18 13.29 11.23
CA SER A 88 23.23 12.69 10.28
C SER A 88 23.88 11.77 9.25
N TRP A 89 25.15 11.98 8.91
CA TRP A 89 25.88 11.15 7.95
C TRP A 89 26.03 9.68 8.39
N LEU A 90 26.04 9.43 9.70
CA LEU A 90 26.22 8.10 10.29
C LEU A 90 24.95 7.25 10.17
N SER A 91 23.79 7.91 10.10
CA SER A 91 22.49 7.27 9.81
C SER A 91 22.39 6.68 8.40
N ARG A 92 23.29 7.06 7.47
CA ARG A 92 23.31 6.52 6.10
C ARG A 92 23.65 5.04 6.05
N VAL A 93 24.48 4.54 6.97
CA VAL A 93 24.89 3.13 7.01
C VAL A 93 23.71 2.21 7.37
N PRO A 94 22.95 2.46 8.47
CA PRO A 94 21.71 1.73 8.72
C PRO A 94 20.70 1.84 7.58
N MET A 95 20.55 3.01 6.95
CA MET A 95 19.63 3.18 5.82
C MET A 95 20.02 2.36 4.60
N ALA A 96 21.31 2.30 4.25
CA ALA A 96 21.80 1.44 3.18
C ALA A 96 21.50 -0.04 3.46
N PHE A 97 21.65 -0.47 4.72
CA PHE A 97 21.31 -1.84 5.13
C PHE A 97 19.80 -2.10 5.05
N VAL A 98 18.95 -1.19 5.54
CA VAL A 98 17.48 -1.33 5.47
C VAL A 98 17.01 -1.36 4.02
N ILE A 99 17.54 -0.50 3.16
CA ILE A 99 17.21 -0.49 1.73
C ILE A 99 17.72 -1.76 1.05
N GLY A 100 18.95 -2.20 1.34
CA GLY A 100 19.52 -3.42 0.77
C GLY A 100 18.75 -4.68 1.17
N ALA A 101 18.42 -4.83 2.45
CA ALA A 101 17.60 -5.92 2.95
C ALA A 101 16.17 -5.84 2.40
N GLY A 102 15.57 -4.66 2.40
CA GLY A 102 14.22 -4.43 1.86
C GLY A 102 14.14 -4.71 0.36
N ALA A 103 15.14 -4.31 -0.42
CA ALA A 103 15.24 -4.64 -1.84
C ALA A 103 15.46 -6.14 -2.05
N GLY A 104 16.31 -6.77 -1.22
CA GLY A 104 16.58 -8.20 -1.26
C GLY A 104 15.34 -9.07 -1.01
N VAL A 105 14.42 -8.63 -0.15
CA VAL A 105 13.13 -9.30 0.07
C VAL A 105 12.12 -8.92 -1.02
N SER A 106 12.00 -7.62 -1.32
CA SER A 106 10.93 -7.13 -2.19
C SER A 106 11.11 -7.52 -3.66
N ILE A 107 12.33 -7.52 -4.20
CA ILE A 107 12.56 -7.83 -5.63
C ILE A 107 12.14 -9.28 -5.95
N PRO A 108 12.63 -10.33 -5.25
CA PRO A 108 12.19 -11.69 -5.50
C PRO A 108 10.68 -11.87 -5.32
N THR A 109 10.10 -11.27 -4.27
CA THR A 109 8.65 -11.36 -4.03
C THR A 109 7.84 -10.65 -5.11
N ALA A 110 8.34 -9.54 -5.67
CA ALA A 110 7.69 -8.82 -6.74
C ALA A 110 7.76 -9.62 -8.05
N VAL A 111 8.89 -10.27 -8.34
CA VAL A 111 9.01 -11.17 -9.49
C VAL A 111 8.07 -12.36 -9.32
N ASP A 112 8.01 -12.97 -8.15
CA ASP A 112 7.08 -14.07 -7.86
C ASP A 112 5.62 -13.67 -8.04
N ALA A 113 5.20 -12.61 -7.34
CA ALA A 113 3.82 -12.17 -7.33
C ALA A 113 3.35 -11.59 -8.66
N ARG A 114 4.23 -10.92 -9.41
CA ARG A 114 3.85 -10.20 -10.64
C ARG A 114 4.19 -10.95 -11.93
N VAL A 115 5.24 -11.77 -11.94
CA VAL A 115 5.70 -12.46 -13.14
C VAL A 115 5.32 -13.93 -13.08
N TYR A 116 5.77 -14.69 -12.07
CA TYR A 116 5.51 -16.12 -12.02
C TYR A 116 4.03 -16.45 -11.86
N ARG A 117 3.34 -15.79 -10.92
CA ARG A 117 1.89 -15.98 -10.77
C ARG A 117 1.10 -15.55 -11.99
N GLN A 118 1.57 -14.56 -12.74
CA GLN A 118 0.89 -14.11 -13.97
C GLN A 118 1.04 -15.14 -15.10
N ILE A 119 2.22 -15.79 -15.19
CA ILE A 119 2.46 -16.90 -16.13
C ILE A 119 1.58 -18.08 -15.75
N GLU A 120 1.55 -18.47 -14.47
CA GLU A 120 0.71 -19.56 -13.96
C GLU A 120 -0.78 -19.29 -14.23
N ALA A 121 -1.26 -18.07 -13.96
CA ALA A 121 -2.64 -17.66 -14.21
C ALA A 121 -3.03 -17.74 -15.71
N THR A 122 -2.06 -17.77 -16.62
CA THR A 122 -2.30 -17.92 -18.06
C THR A 122 -2.26 -19.39 -18.50
N MET A 123 -1.73 -20.30 -17.68
CA MET A 123 -1.66 -21.75 -17.94
C MET A 123 -2.95 -22.49 -17.54
N ILE A 124 -4.10 -21.96 -17.96
CA ILE A 124 -5.42 -22.54 -17.68
C ILE A 124 -5.89 -23.46 -18.81
N PRO A 125 -6.65 -24.54 -18.52
CA PRO A 125 -7.20 -25.40 -19.55
C PRO A 125 -8.17 -24.62 -20.45
N LEU A 126 -8.05 -24.82 -21.77
CA LEU A 126 -8.84 -24.12 -22.79
C LEU A 126 -10.23 -24.74 -22.98
N THR A 127 -10.94 -24.98 -21.88
CA THR A 127 -12.27 -25.61 -21.88
C THR A 127 -13.42 -24.62 -21.99
N SER A 128 -13.19 -23.35 -21.60
CA SER A 128 -14.19 -22.30 -21.62
C SER A 128 -13.84 -21.20 -22.62
N LEU A 129 -14.86 -20.54 -23.19
CA LEU A 129 -14.69 -19.39 -24.07
C LEU A 129 -13.87 -18.28 -23.39
N SER A 130 -14.11 -18.05 -22.10
CA SER A 130 -13.37 -17.07 -21.29
C SER A 130 -11.88 -17.39 -21.21
N SER A 131 -11.53 -18.67 -21.04
CA SER A 131 -10.12 -19.12 -21.00
C SER A 131 -9.42 -18.89 -22.34
N VAL A 132 -10.11 -19.13 -23.45
CA VAL A 132 -9.59 -18.88 -24.80
C VAL A 132 -9.38 -17.38 -25.04
N ILE A 133 -10.37 -16.55 -24.68
CA ILE A 133 -10.27 -15.09 -24.80
C ILE A 133 -9.11 -14.55 -23.97
N LEU A 134 -8.90 -15.07 -22.75
CA LEU A 134 -7.79 -14.68 -21.89
C LEU A 134 -6.44 -14.98 -22.55
N VAL A 135 -6.21 -16.22 -22.99
CA VAL A 135 -4.93 -16.62 -23.59
C VAL A 135 -4.65 -15.87 -24.88
N VAL A 136 -5.66 -15.69 -25.74
CA VAL A 136 -5.54 -14.91 -26.98
C VAL A 136 -5.29 -13.43 -26.68
N GLY A 137 -5.97 -12.86 -25.68
CA GLY A 137 -5.76 -11.49 -25.25
C GLY A 137 -4.35 -11.25 -24.70
N VAL A 138 -3.83 -12.18 -23.89
CA VAL A 138 -2.44 -12.12 -23.39
C VAL A 138 -1.45 -12.23 -24.54
N ALA A 139 -1.64 -13.18 -25.46
CA ALA A 139 -0.76 -13.30 -26.62
C ALA A 139 -0.77 -12.03 -27.50
N ALA A 140 -1.96 -11.47 -27.77
CA ALA A 140 -2.10 -10.26 -28.58
C ALA A 140 -1.50 -9.01 -27.90
N THR A 141 -1.65 -8.87 -26.59
CA THR A 141 -1.03 -7.78 -25.82
C THR A 141 0.49 -7.91 -25.75
N LEU A 142 1.03 -9.13 -25.65
CA LEU A 142 2.48 -9.36 -25.76
C LEU A 142 3.00 -8.99 -27.15
N VAL A 143 2.27 -9.31 -28.23
CA VAL A 143 2.62 -8.90 -29.60
C VAL A 143 2.59 -7.38 -29.76
N TYR A 144 1.64 -6.68 -29.13
CA TYR A 144 1.60 -5.22 -29.11
C TYR A 144 2.87 -4.62 -28.45
N PHE A 145 3.32 -5.17 -27.32
CA PHE A 145 4.52 -4.70 -26.62
C PHE A 145 5.84 -5.23 -27.19
N LEU A 146 5.80 -6.11 -28.19
CA LEU A 146 6.99 -6.64 -28.84
C LEU A 146 7.60 -5.58 -29.77
N PHE A 147 8.34 -4.64 -29.18
CA PHE A 147 9.00 -3.54 -29.91
C PHE A 147 10.14 -4.01 -30.83
N SER A 148 10.61 -5.26 -30.70
CA SER A 148 11.67 -5.82 -31.53
C SER A 148 11.25 -6.21 -32.95
N VAL A 149 9.96 -6.26 -33.26
CA VAL A 149 9.45 -6.68 -34.58
C VAL A 149 8.65 -5.54 -35.20
N ARG A 150 8.87 -5.25 -36.49
CA ARG A 150 8.08 -4.27 -37.24
C ARG A 150 6.63 -4.77 -37.35
N HIS A 151 5.69 -4.00 -36.83
CA HIS A 151 4.25 -4.31 -36.85
C HIS A 151 3.62 -4.14 -38.25
N GLU A 152 4.06 -4.93 -39.23
CA GLU A 152 3.54 -4.91 -40.60
C GLU A 152 2.64 -6.14 -40.88
N GLY A 153 1.60 -5.97 -41.71
CA GLY A 153 0.72 -7.06 -42.15
C GLY A 153 -0.14 -7.69 -41.05
N ALA A 154 -0.08 -9.02 -40.93
CA ALA A 154 -0.89 -9.78 -39.95
C ALA A 154 -0.51 -9.48 -38.49
N LEU A 155 0.78 -9.24 -38.22
CA LEU A 155 1.28 -8.89 -36.89
C LEU A 155 0.76 -7.52 -36.42
N GLY A 156 0.59 -6.56 -37.34
CA GLY A 156 -0.03 -5.27 -37.03
C GLY A 156 -1.50 -5.37 -36.63
N LYS A 157 -2.26 -6.29 -37.25
CA LYS A 157 -3.66 -6.55 -36.88
C LYS A 157 -3.78 -7.21 -35.51
N VAL A 158 -2.91 -8.17 -35.19
CA VAL A 158 -2.85 -8.81 -33.87
C VAL A 158 -2.44 -7.80 -32.79
N ALA A 159 -1.47 -6.92 -33.07
CA ALA A 159 -1.11 -5.84 -32.16
C ALA A 159 -2.26 -4.84 -31.94
N THR A 160 -3.05 -4.55 -32.98
CA THR A 160 -4.24 -3.70 -32.85
C THR A 160 -5.26 -4.35 -31.91
N LEU A 161 -5.51 -5.66 -32.03
CA LEU A 161 -6.34 -6.41 -31.08
C LEU A 161 -5.77 -6.31 -29.65
N GLY A 162 -4.45 -6.43 -29.49
CA GLY A 162 -3.74 -6.21 -28.24
C GLY A 162 -4.02 -4.82 -27.64
N THR A 163 -3.99 -3.75 -28.44
CA THR A 163 -4.34 -2.39 -28.00
C THR A 163 -5.76 -2.34 -27.43
N TRP A 164 -6.74 -3.00 -28.05
CA TRP A 164 -8.11 -3.02 -27.56
C TRP A 164 -8.22 -3.73 -26.21
N PHE A 165 -7.58 -4.90 -26.05
CA PHE A 165 -7.51 -5.59 -24.76
C PHE A 165 -6.86 -4.74 -23.67
N LEU A 166 -5.81 -4.01 -24.03
CA LEU A 166 -5.09 -3.12 -23.12
C LEU A 166 -5.96 -1.93 -22.69
N MET A 167 -6.73 -1.34 -23.60
CA MET A 167 -7.70 -0.28 -23.27
C MET A 167 -8.79 -0.77 -22.33
N VAL A 168 -9.28 -2.01 -22.51
CA VAL A 168 -10.25 -2.62 -21.59
C VAL A 168 -9.65 -2.82 -20.20
N GLY A 169 -8.42 -3.35 -20.12
CA GLY A 169 -7.72 -3.55 -18.83
C GLY A 169 -7.44 -2.23 -18.09
N PHE A 170 -7.01 -1.19 -18.80
CA PHE A 170 -6.83 0.14 -18.24
C PHE A 170 -8.15 0.78 -17.81
N GLY A 171 -9.21 0.63 -18.62
CA GLY A 171 -10.56 1.10 -18.28
C GLY A 171 -11.09 0.44 -17.01
N ALA A 172 -10.92 -0.88 -16.87
CA ALA A 172 -11.29 -1.62 -15.66
C ALA A 172 -10.49 -1.16 -14.43
N THR A 173 -9.18 -0.97 -14.57
CA THR A 173 -8.32 -0.49 -13.48
C THR A 173 -8.70 0.93 -13.05
N PHE A 174 -8.95 1.83 -14.00
CA PHE A 174 -9.43 3.18 -13.72
C PHE A 174 -10.79 3.15 -13.01
N GLY A 175 -11.74 2.36 -13.53
CA GLY A 175 -13.06 2.17 -12.94
C GLY A 175 -12.99 1.66 -11.49
N TYR A 176 -12.11 0.69 -11.22
CA TYR A 176 -11.88 0.18 -9.87
C TYR A 176 -11.39 1.26 -8.91
N THR A 177 -10.44 2.10 -9.33
CA THR A 177 -9.94 3.20 -8.48
C THR A 177 -11.00 4.26 -8.20
N VAL A 178 -11.85 4.59 -9.18
CA VAL A 178 -12.98 5.52 -9.00
C VAL A 178 -14.02 4.92 -8.06
N MET A 179 -14.39 3.65 -8.28
CA MET A 179 -15.31 2.91 -7.42
C MET A 179 -14.80 2.88 -5.97
N ALA A 180 -13.52 2.59 -5.75
CA ALA A 180 -12.94 2.55 -4.42
C ALA A 180 -13.05 3.91 -3.71
N ARG A 181 -12.79 5.02 -4.41
CA ARG A 181 -12.90 6.37 -3.85
C ARG A 181 -14.36 6.73 -3.53
N ILE A 182 -15.30 6.44 -4.42
CA ILE A 182 -16.74 6.68 -4.20
C ILE A 182 -17.25 5.79 -3.06
N SER A 183 -16.83 4.53 -2.99
CA SER A 183 -17.21 3.61 -1.92
C SER A 183 -16.74 4.09 -0.55
N LEU A 184 -15.51 4.61 -0.45
CA LEU A 184 -15.02 5.24 0.78
C LEU A 184 -15.85 6.47 1.16
N LEU A 185 -16.21 7.32 0.18
CA LEU A 185 -17.07 8.47 0.40
C LEU A 185 -18.45 8.07 0.93
N ILE A 186 -19.10 7.08 0.29
CA ILE A 186 -20.40 6.53 0.73
C ILE A 186 -20.29 6.03 2.16
N GLY A 187 -19.26 5.23 2.50
CA GLY A 187 -19.08 4.71 3.84
C GLY A 187 -18.90 5.81 4.89
N ARG A 188 -18.22 6.91 4.56
CA ARG A 188 -18.11 8.08 5.46
C ARG A 188 -19.44 8.85 5.56
N MET A 189 -20.21 8.96 4.48
CA MET A 189 -21.53 9.60 4.50
C MET A 189 -22.55 8.78 5.29
N GLN A 190 -22.55 7.45 5.16
CA GLN A 190 -23.37 6.55 5.98
C GLN A 190 -23.02 6.69 7.46
N PHE A 191 -21.74 6.73 7.81
CA PHE A 191 -21.31 6.98 9.19
C PHE A 191 -21.80 8.33 9.74
N LEU A 192 -21.71 9.41 8.95
CA LEU A 192 -22.16 10.73 9.40
C LEU A 192 -23.69 10.85 9.52
N LEU A 193 -24.44 10.29 8.57
CA LEU A 193 -25.90 10.44 8.51
C LEU A 193 -26.65 9.37 9.33
N GLY A 194 -26.13 8.15 9.39
CA GLY A 194 -26.67 7.04 10.18
C GLY A 194 -26.12 7.05 11.60
N ASP A 195 -24.87 6.62 11.79
CA ASP A 195 -24.30 6.39 13.13
C ASP A 195 -24.21 7.66 14.00
N TRP A 196 -23.97 8.83 13.38
CA TRP A 196 -23.84 10.10 14.10
C TRP A 196 -25.17 10.86 14.19
N LEU A 197 -25.79 11.21 13.05
CA LEU A 197 -27.02 12.01 13.03
C LEU A 197 -28.33 11.22 13.18
N HIS A 198 -28.29 9.88 13.08
CA HIS A 198 -29.45 8.98 13.17
C HIS A 198 -30.60 9.35 12.21
N LEU A 199 -30.28 9.97 11.07
CA LEU A 199 -31.25 10.39 10.05
C LEU A 199 -31.56 9.28 9.03
N LEU A 200 -30.67 8.30 8.90
CA LEU A 200 -30.91 7.08 8.15
C LEU A 200 -31.37 6.04 9.16
N ALA A 201 -32.64 5.62 9.06
CA ALA A 201 -33.11 4.42 9.75
C ALA A 201 -32.41 3.19 9.13
N ASP A 202 -32.06 2.23 10.00
CA ASP A 202 -31.27 1.01 9.74
C ASP A 202 -31.41 0.40 8.33
#